data_AF-A0A9P9EEQ1-F1
#
_entry.id   AF-A0A9P9EEQ1-F1
#
_cell.length_a   1.000
_cell.length_b   1.000
_cell.length_c   1.000
_cell.angle_alpha   90.00
_cell.angle_beta   90.00
_cell.angle_gamma   90.00
#
_symmetry.space_group_name_H-M   'P 1'
#
loop_
_entity.id
_entity.type
_entity.pdbx_description
1 polymer ?
#
loop_
_entity_poly.entity_id
_entity_poly.type
_entity_poly.pdbx_seq_one_letter_code
_entity_poly.pdbx_strand_id
1 'polypeptide(L)'
;MFDEKGTIIRLRPRDPQSSCFDHLGAPIASGMNRLAHLQVRAPFVDPGLLASSSGYSYFEFDASEHFTTPGIQPPPILGKIDQKILPLDVAVAEYNSVPVGNEPWRRCPTPLMDFILHPEKHSNEPDWTEILMYFTDPKTSHGLHNLQDFLIFLLRIVLPNAIVENRVLLLGMYTNRSSLPATCRLRYDHWVPTVGIADINTKYNRVPQKFNPETQIKAHARPIFRSVLTPIPEAFIHWLRRPIHLLPALPPQMQHRPSFQDEFLLTSEVEIRCLSWRRLLQGSIYALRWFWWITRQTKKLKAYKQREWNGVEREFK
;
A
#
# COMPACT_ATOMS: atom_id res chain seq x y z
N MET A 1 -24.42 15.92 -0.70
CA MET A 1 -23.27 16.72 -1.21
C MET A 1 -22.68 17.43 0.00
N PHE A 2 -21.36 17.42 0.17
CA PHE A 2 -20.69 18.11 1.28
C PHE A 2 -20.07 19.40 0.76
N ASP A 3 -20.06 20.46 1.56
CA ASP A 3 -19.27 21.66 1.25
C ASP A 3 -17.79 21.46 1.60
N GLU A 4 -16.97 22.44 1.25
CA GLU A 4 -15.53 22.49 1.55
C GLU A 4 -15.20 22.45 3.06
N LYS A 5 -16.22 22.54 3.93
CA LYS A 5 -16.11 22.51 5.38
C LYS A 5 -16.63 21.20 6.00
N GLY A 6 -17.06 20.24 5.19
CA GLY A 6 -17.51 18.93 5.66
C GLY A 6 -18.90 18.92 6.30
N THR A 7 -19.72 19.96 6.09
CA THR A 7 -21.09 20.02 6.64
C THR A 7 -22.05 19.21 5.77
N ILE A 8 -22.95 18.42 6.39
CA ILE A 8 -24.00 17.69 5.67
C ILE A 8 -25.02 18.68 5.13
N ILE A 9 -25.03 18.89 3.81
CA ILE A 9 -26.11 19.63 3.14
C ILE A 9 -27.27 18.67 2.89
N ARG A 10 -28.36 18.81 3.66
CA ARG A 10 -29.65 18.19 3.32
C ARG A 10 -30.21 18.90 2.10
N LEU A 11 -30.21 18.23 0.95
CA LEU A 11 -30.91 18.71 -0.24
C LEU A 11 -32.42 18.63 0.02
N ARG A 12 -33.09 19.78 0.03
CA ARG A 12 -34.56 19.81 -0.08
C ARG A 12 -34.97 19.40 -1.50
N PRO A 13 -36.13 18.75 -1.68
CA PRO A 13 -36.68 18.49 -3.01
C PRO A 13 -36.84 19.83 -3.75
N ARG A 14 -36.41 19.86 -5.02
CA ARG A 14 -36.47 21.04 -5.87
C ARG A 14 -37.87 21.15 -6.44
N ASP A 15 -38.56 22.25 -6.17
CA ASP A 15 -39.74 22.67 -6.92
C ASP A 15 -39.34 22.97 -8.38
N PRO A 16 -40.08 22.45 -9.38
CA PRO A 16 -39.74 22.62 -10.77
C PRO A 16 -40.46 23.86 -11.31
N GLN A 17 -39.99 25.06 -10.97
CA GLN A 17 -40.35 26.29 -11.70
C GLN A 17 -39.54 27.48 -11.19
N SER A 18 -38.56 27.94 -11.98
CA SER A 18 -38.22 29.36 -12.13
C SER A 18 -37.05 29.50 -13.11
N SER A 19 -37.38 30.01 -14.29
CA SER A 19 -36.48 30.70 -15.21
C SER A 19 -36.20 32.11 -14.70
N CYS A 20 -34.98 32.63 -14.88
CA CYS A 20 -34.69 33.94 -15.49
C CYS A 20 -33.23 34.41 -15.28
N PHE A 21 -32.63 34.81 -16.41
CA PHE A 21 -31.72 35.94 -16.69
C PHE A 21 -30.31 36.09 -16.05
N ASP A 22 -29.31 35.99 -16.94
CA ASP A 22 -28.27 36.96 -17.33
C ASP A 22 -27.61 37.90 -16.29
N HIS A 23 -26.28 37.87 -16.19
CA HIS A 23 -25.39 38.84 -16.87
C HIS A 23 -23.92 38.81 -16.39
N LEU A 24 -23.01 38.94 -17.38
CA LEU A 24 -21.74 39.70 -17.40
C LEU A 24 -20.47 39.19 -16.68
N GLY A 25 -19.37 39.14 -17.46
CA GLY A 25 -18.07 39.64 -16.99
C GLY A 25 -16.83 38.76 -17.23
N ALA A 26 -16.29 38.76 -18.46
CA ALA A 26 -14.84 38.57 -18.69
C ALA A 26 -14.15 39.97 -18.57
N PRO A 27 -12.81 40.13 -18.35
CA PRO A 27 -11.79 39.48 -19.17
C PRO A 27 -10.51 39.00 -18.48
N ILE A 28 -9.80 38.19 -19.26
CA ILE A 28 -8.43 37.69 -19.10
C ILE A 28 -7.44 38.86 -19.33
N ALA A 29 -6.41 38.96 -18.49
CA ALA A 29 -5.22 39.74 -18.78
C ALA A 29 -3.94 38.97 -18.45
N SER A 30 -3.04 39.01 -19.43
CA SER A 30 -1.73 38.39 -19.55
C SER A 30 -0.68 39.00 -18.60
N GLY A 31 0.32 38.20 -18.21
CA GLY A 31 1.52 38.67 -17.52
C GLY A 31 2.66 37.65 -17.58
N MET A 32 3.48 37.74 -18.63
CA MET A 32 4.72 36.97 -18.82
C MET A 32 5.88 37.46 -17.92
N ASN A 33 6.82 36.54 -17.70
CA ASN A 33 8.26 36.71 -17.46
C ASN A 33 8.73 37.23 -16.09
N ARG A 34 9.46 36.35 -15.38
CA ARG A 34 10.85 36.60 -14.94
C ARG A 34 11.54 35.30 -14.52
N LEU A 35 12.53 34.91 -15.31
CA LEU A 35 13.59 33.97 -14.96
C LEU A 35 14.55 34.66 -13.98
N ALA A 36 14.87 33.99 -12.88
CA ALA A 36 16.01 34.33 -12.05
C ALA A 36 16.69 33.03 -11.60
N HIS A 37 17.92 32.84 -12.06
CA HIS A 37 18.87 31.84 -11.60
C HIS A 37 19.17 32.05 -10.11
N LEU A 38 18.98 31.02 -9.29
CA LEU A 38 19.55 30.93 -7.95
C LEU A 38 20.24 29.57 -7.80
N GLN A 39 21.57 29.59 -7.94
CA GLN A 39 22.45 28.55 -7.46
C GLN A 39 22.44 28.58 -5.93
N VAL A 40 22.00 27.49 -5.29
CA VAL A 40 22.16 27.28 -3.85
C VAL A 40 23.15 26.13 -3.66
N ARG A 41 24.30 26.45 -3.06
CA ARG A 41 25.31 25.51 -2.58
C ARG A 41 24.71 24.66 -1.44
N ALA A 42 24.85 23.35 -1.55
CA ALA A 42 24.56 22.42 -0.45
C ALA A 42 25.69 22.46 0.60
N PRO A 43 25.40 22.48 1.90
CA PRO A 43 26.41 22.23 2.92
C PRO A 43 26.67 20.72 3.05
N PHE A 44 27.96 20.39 3.03
CA PHE A 44 28.53 19.11 3.47
C PHE A 44 28.08 18.78 4.89
N VAL A 45 27.60 17.55 5.12
CA VAL A 45 27.47 16.96 6.46
C VAL A 45 28.04 15.54 6.43
N ASP A 46 28.86 15.27 7.44
CA ASP A 46 29.84 14.21 7.65
C ASP A 46 29.25 12.77 7.68
N PRO A 47 29.83 11.78 6.97
CA PRO A 47 29.41 10.39 7.04
C PRO A 47 30.19 9.65 8.14
N GLY A 48 29.91 9.96 9.40
CA GLY A 48 30.60 9.31 10.50
C GLY A 48 29.88 9.48 11.82
N LEU A 49 28.90 8.62 12.10
CA LEU A 49 28.49 8.15 13.43
C LEU A 49 27.10 7.51 13.33
N LEU A 50 27.04 6.18 13.41
CA LEU A 50 26.14 5.39 14.27
C LEU A 50 26.17 3.92 13.81
N ALA A 51 27.27 3.26 14.15
CA ALA A 51 27.26 1.84 14.42
C ALA A 51 26.85 1.66 15.89
N SER A 52 25.65 1.14 16.14
CA SER A 52 25.37 0.44 17.39
C SER A 52 24.34 -0.65 17.12
N SER A 53 24.84 -1.87 17.22
CA SER A 53 24.16 -3.15 17.10
C SER A 53 22.99 -3.29 18.08
N SER A 54 21.78 -3.52 17.57
CA SER A 54 20.77 -4.29 18.28
C SER A 54 20.67 -5.68 17.63
N GLY A 55 21.06 -6.69 18.40
CA GLY A 55 20.99 -8.08 18.00
C GLY A 55 19.54 -8.54 17.94
N TYR A 56 18.97 -8.50 16.74
CA TYR A 56 17.82 -9.33 16.40
C TYR A 56 18.31 -10.47 15.51
N SER A 57 18.18 -11.69 16.02
CA SER A 57 18.25 -12.90 15.20
C SER A 57 17.14 -12.79 14.16
N TYR A 58 17.53 -12.59 12.91
CA TYR A 58 16.60 -12.49 11.80
C TYR A 58 16.09 -13.89 11.46
N PHE A 59 14.76 -14.05 11.49
CA PHE A 59 14.13 -15.23 10.92
C PHE A 59 14.42 -15.26 9.42
N GLU A 60 15.19 -16.27 8.99
CA GLU A 60 14.97 -16.83 7.67
C GLU A 60 13.48 -17.19 7.58
N PHE A 61 12.87 -16.88 6.45
CA PHE A 61 11.51 -17.32 6.16
C PHE A 61 11.57 -18.84 5.97
N ASP A 62 11.59 -19.58 7.08
CA ASP A 62 11.61 -21.02 7.04
C ASP A 62 10.19 -21.48 6.73
N ALA A 63 9.92 -21.73 5.45
CA ALA A 63 8.69 -22.32 4.97
C ALA A 63 8.60 -23.83 5.35
N SER A 64 9.24 -24.25 6.45
CA SER A 64 9.42 -25.65 6.85
C SER A 64 8.27 -26.24 7.68
N GLU A 65 7.31 -25.43 8.13
CA GLU A 65 6.17 -25.98 8.87
C GLU A 65 5.20 -26.70 7.92
N HIS A 66 5.43 -28.03 7.80
CA HIS A 66 4.65 -29.11 7.17
C HIS A 66 5.35 -29.93 6.07
N PHE A 67 6.68 -29.90 5.95
CA PHE A 67 7.41 -30.88 5.13
C PHE A 67 7.83 -32.10 5.96
N THR A 68 6.96 -33.11 6.09
CA THR A 68 7.35 -34.45 6.58
C THR A 68 7.77 -35.38 5.43
N THR A 69 8.40 -34.83 4.38
CA THR A 69 9.08 -35.64 3.37
C THR A 69 10.59 -35.57 3.63
N PRO A 70 11.24 -36.66 4.08
CA PRO A 70 12.67 -36.64 4.35
C PRO A 70 13.45 -36.51 3.03
N GLY A 71 14.25 -35.44 2.89
CA GLY A 71 15.34 -35.38 1.92
C GLY A 71 15.34 -34.24 0.90
N ILE A 72 14.36 -33.33 0.88
CA ILE A 72 14.37 -32.17 -0.03
C ILE A 72 14.22 -30.90 0.78
N GLN A 73 15.34 -30.24 1.10
CA GLN A 73 15.30 -28.84 1.53
C GLN A 73 14.63 -28.03 0.40
N PRO A 74 13.57 -27.25 0.68
CA PRO A 74 13.06 -26.33 -0.32
C PRO A 74 14.21 -25.38 -0.71
N PRO A 75 14.48 -25.17 -2.01
CA PRO A 75 15.47 -24.18 -2.42
C PRO A 75 15.09 -22.84 -1.79
N PRO A 76 16.02 -21.96 -1.39
CA PRO A 76 15.66 -20.65 -0.85
C PRO A 76 14.84 -19.89 -1.91
N ILE A 77 13.50 -19.86 -1.79
CA ILE A 77 12.57 -19.71 -2.94
C ILE A 77 12.52 -18.29 -3.53
N LEU A 78 13.05 -17.29 -2.84
CA LEU A 78 13.19 -15.94 -3.35
C LEU A 78 14.52 -15.39 -2.85
N GLY A 79 15.38 -14.92 -3.74
CA GLY A 79 16.62 -14.23 -3.34
C GLY A 79 16.29 -13.18 -2.28
N LYS A 80 17.18 -13.02 -1.30
CA LYS A 80 17.00 -12.05 -0.20
C LYS A 80 16.44 -10.76 -0.81
N ILE A 81 15.25 -10.35 -0.37
CA ILE A 81 14.81 -8.99 -0.65
C ILE A 81 15.88 -8.13 0.03
N ASP A 82 16.71 -7.44 -0.75
CA ASP A 82 17.82 -6.63 -0.21
C ASP A 82 17.32 -5.61 0.83
N GLN A 83 16.01 -5.34 0.84
CA GLN A 83 15.30 -4.75 1.96
C GLN A 83 14.45 -5.79 2.71
N LYS A 84 14.72 -5.94 4.01
CA LYS A 84 13.93 -6.79 4.91
C LYS A 84 12.54 -6.17 5.09
N ILE A 85 11.58 -6.59 4.28
CA ILE A 85 10.17 -6.37 4.59
C ILE A 85 9.90 -7.15 5.88
N LEU A 86 9.49 -6.45 6.93
CA LEU A 86 9.14 -7.10 8.18
C LEU A 86 7.98 -8.08 7.96
N PRO A 87 8.02 -9.27 8.58
CA PRO A 87 6.84 -10.12 8.71
C PRO A 87 5.67 -9.30 9.26
N LEU A 88 4.47 -9.58 8.75
CA LEU A 88 3.29 -8.74 8.98
C LEU A 88 2.94 -8.62 10.47
N ASP A 89 3.03 -9.71 11.23
CA ASP A 89 2.82 -9.77 12.68
C ASP A 89 3.80 -8.88 13.44
N VAL A 90 5.10 -8.97 13.12
CA VAL A 90 6.15 -8.13 13.70
C VAL A 90 5.91 -6.67 13.35
N ALA A 91 5.54 -6.38 12.10
CA ALA A 91 5.28 -5.03 11.64
C ALA A 91 4.03 -4.41 12.30
N VAL A 92 2.97 -5.19 12.53
CA VAL A 92 1.78 -4.73 13.28
C VAL A 92 2.14 -4.46 14.74
N ALA A 93 2.96 -5.31 15.37
CA ALA A 93 3.46 -5.08 16.72
C ALA A 93 4.29 -3.80 16.79
N GLU A 94 5.25 -3.61 15.88
CA GLU A 94 6.06 -2.41 15.74
C GLU A 94 5.20 -1.15 15.51
N TYR A 95 4.20 -1.26 14.64
CA TYR A 95 3.26 -0.19 14.34
C TYR A 95 2.45 0.19 15.59
N ASN A 96 1.90 -0.77 16.32
CA ASN A 96 1.07 -0.50 17.51
C ASN A 96 1.87 -0.20 18.79
N SER A 97 3.18 -0.46 18.82
CA SER A 97 4.02 -0.32 20.02
C SER A 97 4.41 1.12 20.39
N VAL A 98 3.93 2.14 19.66
CA VAL A 98 4.28 3.52 20.00
C VAL A 98 3.52 3.99 21.23
N PRO A 99 4.22 4.56 22.23
CA PRO A 99 3.59 4.99 23.46
C PRO A 99 2.45 5.97 23.21
N VAL A 100 1.35 5.76 23.93
CA VAL A 100 0.21 6.68 23.94
C VAL A 100 0.70 8.05 24.41
N GLY A 101 0.36 9.10 23.64
CA GLY A 101 0.71 10.48 23.97
C GLY A 101 2.06 10.96 23.43
N ASN A 102 2.86 10.10 22.79
CA ASN A 102 4.08 10.49 22.12
C ASN A 102 3.91 10.47 20.60
N GLU A 103 4.58 11.38 19.89
CA GLU A 103 4.66 11.31 18.43
C GLU A 103 5.50 10.11 17.99
N PRO A 104 5.08 9.36 16.95
CA PRO A 104 3.79 9.44 16.27
C PRO A 104 2.61 8.98 17.15
N TRP A 105 1.54 9.77 17.23
CA TRP A 105 0.32 9.31 17.91
C TRP A 105 -0.26 8.14 17.13
N ARG A 106 -0.13 6.90 17.61
CA ARG A 106 -0.63 5.72 16.87
C ARG A 106 -1.84 5.14 17.58
N ARG A 107 -2.98 5.24 16.90
CA ARG A 107 -4.21 4.58 17.32
C ARG A 107 -4.95 4.09 16.09
N CYS A 108 -4.86 2.79 15.85
CA CYS A 108 -5.63 2.09 14.83
C CYS A 108 -6.72 1.26 15.51
N PRO A 109 -7.94 1.16 14.96
CA PRO A 109 -8.96 0.28 15.49
C PRO A 109 -8.49 -1.17 15.57
N THR A 110 -8.67 -1.83 16.72
CA THR A 110 -8.38 -3.25 16.87
C THR A 110 -9.05 -4.11 15.80
N PRO A 111 -10.33 -3.88 15.42
CA PRO A 111 -10.95 -4.64 14.33
C PRO A 111 -10.21 -4.52 13.01
N LEU A 112 -9.70 -3.33 12.66
CA LEU A 112 -8.96 -3.10 11.42
C LEU A 112 -7.66 -3.91 11.39
N MET A 113 -6.95 -3.96 12.52
CA MET A 113 -5.72 -4.76 12.65
C MET A 113 -5.99 -6.26 12.63
N ASP A 114 -7.10 -6.72 13.24
CA ASP A 114 -7.51 -8.13 13.17
C ASP A 114 -7.81 -8.57 11.73
N PHE A 115 -8.54 -7.76 10.94
CA PHE A 115 -8.78 -8.05 9.52
C PHE A 115 -7.50 -8.14 8.69
N ILE A 116 -6.47 -7.37 9.05
CA ILE A 116 -5.16 -7.38 8.37
C ILE A 116 -4.35 -8.62 8.78
N LEU A 117 -4.33 -8.97 10.06
CA LEU A 117 -3.55 -10.11 10.57
C LEU A 117 -4.19 -11.46 10.25
N HIS A 118 -5.53 -11.53 10.19
CA HIS A 118 -6.28 -12.77 10.10
C HIS A 118 -7.37 -12.74 9.01
N PRO A 119 -7.06 -12.33 7.77
CA PRO A 119 -8.06 -12.22 6.70
C PRO A 119 -8.77 -13.55 6.41
N GLU A 120 -8.13 -14.69 6.69
CA GLU A 120 -8.67 -16.03 6.47
C GLU A 120 -9.80 -16.44 7.41
N LYS A 121 -9.87 -15.84 8.62
CA LYS A 121 -10.92 -16.08 9.63
C LYS A 121 -12.26 -15.45 9.23
N HIS A 122 -12.23 -14.55 8.27
CA HIS A 122 -13.36 -13.75 7.84
C HIS A 122 -13.89 -14.25 6.50
N SER A 123 -15.21 -14.43 6.40
CA SER A 123 -15.86 -14.96 5.19
C SER A 123 -16.14 -13.88 4.14
N ASN A 124 -16.45 -12.68 4.60
CA ASN A 124 -16.87 -11.54 3.78
C ASN A 124 -15.90 -10.38 3.91
N GLU A 125 -15.78 -9.59 2.85
CA GLU A 125 -15.05 -8.34 2.89
C GLU A 125 -15.74 -7.36 3.86
N PRO A 126 -15.02 -6.75 4.81
CA PRO A 126 -15.62 -5.76 5.69
C PRO A 126 -15.90 -4.44 4.95
N ASP A 127 -16.83 -3.64 5.48
CA ASP A 127 -17.01 -2.28 5.00
C ASP A 127 -15.86 -1.39 5.48
N TRP A 128 -14.82 -1.30 4.64
CA TRP A 128 -13.66 -0.45 4.91
C TRP A 128 -14.02 1.01 5.12
N THR A 129 -15.12 1.49 4.52
CA THR A 129 -15.57 2.87 4.71
C THR A 129 -15.99 3.06 6.16
N GLU A 130 -16.88 2.20 6.66
CA GLU A 130 -17.38 2.25 8.03
C GLU A 130 -16.23 2.15 9.04
N ILE A 131 -15.29 1.23 8.84
CA ILE A 131 -14.16 1.05 9.74
C ILE A 131 -13.24 2.28 9.73
N LEU A 132 -12.93 2.84 8.56
CA LEU A 132 -12.03 3.99 8.44
C LEU A 132 -12.68 5.31 8.87
N MET A 133 -14.01 5.39 8.97
CA MET A 133 -14.69 6.54 9.58
C MET A 133 -14.28 6.75 11.04
N TYR A 134 -13.71 5.74 11.71
CA TYR A 134 -13.05 5.90 13.02
C TYR A 134 -12.09 7.09 13.08
N PHE A 135 -11.29 7.28 12.01
CA PHE A 135 -10.31 8.36 11.99
C PHE A 135 -10.96 9.74 11.82
N THR A 136 -12.24 9.81 11.39
CA THR A 136 -13.00 11.08 11.29
C THR A 136 -13.66 11.49 12.60
N ASP A 137 -13.77 10.58 13.58
CA ASP A 137 -14.45 10.88 14.84
C ASP A 137 -13.69 12.01 15.56
N PRO A 138 -14.36 13.13 15.93
CA PRO A 138 -13.74 14.20 16.70
C PRO A 138 -13.07 13.75 18.01
N LYS A 139 -13.49 12.60 18.57
CA LYS A 139 -12.89 11.98 19.75
C LYS A 139 -11.57 11.28 19.45
N THR A 140 -11.29 10.96 18.18
CA THR A 140 -10.04 10.37 17.74
C THR A 140 -8.98 11.46 17.59
N SER A 141 -8.17 11.63 18.63
CA SER A 141 -7.02 12.53 18.57
C SER A 141 -6.11 12.18 17.38
N HIS A 142 -5.72 13.21 16.62
CA HIS A 142 -4.80 13.11 15.49
C HIS A 142 -5.26 12.19 14.33
N GLY A 143 -6.57 12.02 14.13
CA GLY A 143 -7.13 11.13 13.10
C GLY A 143 -6.51 11.26 11.69
N LEU A 144 -6.22 12.48 11.23
CA LEU A 144 -5.60 12.72 9.91
C LEU A 144 -4.20 12.11 9.83
N HIS A 145 -3.39 12.35 10.86
CA HIS A 145 -2.05 11.83 10.95
C HIS A 145 -2.02 10.31 11.06
N ASN A 146 -2.94 9.74 11.84
CA ASN A 146 -3.05 8.29 11.98
C ASN A 146 -3.46 7.64 10.66
N LEU A 147 -4.34 8.29 9.87
CA LEU A 147 -4.73 7.79 8.56
C LEU A 147 -3.60 7.89 7.53
N GLN A 148 -2.75 8.93 7.61
CA GLN A 148 -1.53 9.02 6.79
C GLN A 148 -0.57 7.88 7.10
N ASP A 149 -0.24 7.67 8.38
CA ASP A 149 0.67 6.60 8.81
C ASP A 149 0.10 5.22 8.46
N PHE A 150 -1.21 5.06 8.59
CA PHE A 150 -1.89 3.83 8.22
C PHE A 150 -1.82 3.55 6.71
N LEU A 151 -2.06 4.54 5.86
CA LEU A 151 -1.90 4.35 4.42
C LEU A 151 -0.47 3.97 4.07
N ILE A 152 0.54 4.62 4.66
CA ILE A 152 1.94 4.26 4.41
C ILE A 152 2.22 2.82 4.89
N PHE A 153 1.72 2.43 6.08
CA PHE A 153 1.82 1.05 6.57
C PHE A 153 1.23 0.04 5.57
N LEU A 154 0.06 0.35 5.00
CA LEU A 154 -0.56 -0.50 3.98
C LEU A 154 0.34 -0.65 2.74
N LEU A 155 0.89 0.44 2.21
CA LEU A 155 1.68 0.42 0.97
C LEU A 155 3.09 -0.15 1.14
N ARG A 156 3.66 -0.07 2.35
CA ARG A 156 5.05 -0.47 2.62
C ARG A 156 5.20 -1.85 3.22
N ILE A 157 4.17 -2.34 3.90
CA ILE A 157 4.22 -3.63 4.60
C ILE A 157 3.09 -4.53 4.13
N VAL A 158 1.84 -4.11 4.30
CA VAL A 158 0.69 -5.02 4.18
C VAL A 158 0.54 -5.55 2.76
N LEU A 159 0.48 -4.65 1.77
CA LEU A 159 0.40 -5.04 0.36
C LEU A 159 1.65 -5.78 -0.11
N PRO A 160 2.89 -5.29 0.17
CA PRO A 160 4.09 -6.04 -0.19
C PRO A 160 4.14 -7.47 0.37
N ASN A 161 3.81 -7.69 1.64
CA ASN A 161 3.76 -9.04 2.23
C ASN A 161 2.73 -9.93 1.51
N ALA A 162 1.52 -9.43 1.26
CA ALA A 162 0.49 -10.19 0.56
C ALA A 162 0.89 -10.55 -0.88
N ILE A 163 1.54 -9.61 -1.59
CA ILE A 163 2.05 -9.85 -2.96
C ILE A 163 3.17 -10.89 -2.95
N VAL A 164 4.11 -10.83 -2.01
CA VAL A 164 5.20 -11.81 -1.87
C VAL A 164 4.61 -13.21 -1.68
N GLU A 165 3.69 -13.38 -0.73
CA GLU A 165 3.06 -14.67 -0.46
C GLU A 165 2.33 -15.24 -1.69
N ASN A 166 1.53 -14.39 -2.36
CA ASN A 166 0.86 -14.76 -3.60
C ASN A 166 1.86 -15.22 -4.68
N ARG A 167 2.95 -14.47 -4.87
CA ARG A 167 3.98 -14.76 -5.87
C ARG A 167 4.75 -16.04 -5.57
N VAL A 168 5.02 -16.36 -4.30
CA VAL A 168 5.61 -17.65 -3.89
C VAL A 168 4.73 -18.82 -4.31
N LEU A 169 3.42 -18.74 -4.04
CA LEU A 169 2.49 -19.81 -4.40
C LEU A 169 2.32 -19.96 -5.91
N LEU A 170 2.29 -18.85 -6.65
CA LEU A 170 2.27 -18.88 -8.11
C LEU A 170 3.54 -19.51 -8.70
N LEU A 171 4.70 -19.22 -8.13
CA LEU A 171 5.94 -19.87 -8.54
C LEU A 171 5.83 -21.39 -8.34
N GLY A 172 5.38 -21.83 -7.17
CA GLY A 172 5.11 -23.24 -6.89
C GLY A 172 4.17 -23.88 -7.91
N MET A 173 3.08 -23.19 -8.26
CA MET A 173 2.13 -23.64 -9.28
C MET A 173 2.78 -23.79 -10.67
N TYR A 174 3.46 -22.75 -11.18
CA TYR A 174 4.04 -22.76 -12.52
C TYR A 174 5.26 -23.68 -12.64
N THR A 175 5.99 -23.94 -11.55
CA THR A 175 7.04 -24.96 -11.54
C THR A 175 6.47 -26.37 -11.64
N ASN A 176 5.31 -26.65 -11.01
CA ASN A 176 4.65 -27.97 -11.08
C ASN A 176 3.81 -28.14 -12.36
N ARG A 177 3.30 -27.05 -12.93
CA ARG A 177 2.37 -27.04 -14.06
C ARG A 177 2.84 -26.01 -15.11
N SER A 178 4.00 -26.28 -15.72
CA SER A 178 4.69 -25.34 -16.63
C SER A 178 3.93 -25.03 -17.93
N SER A 179 3.00 -25.89 -18.33
CA SER A 179 2.15 -25.70 -19.51
C SER A 179 0.99 -24.72 -19.31
N LEU A 180 0.74 -24.25 -18.08
CA LEU A 180 -0.34 -23.32 -17.80
C LEU A 180 -0.12 -21.95 -18.50
N PRO A 181 -1.17 -21.30 -19.00
CA PRO A 181 -1.05 -19.98 -19.62
C PRO A 181 -0.56 -18.89 -18.66
N ALA A 182 -0.10 -17.76 -19.21
CA ALA A 182 0.27 -16.60 -18.38
C ALA A 182 -0.95 -15.80 -17.87
N THR A 183 -2.15 -16.06 -18.39
CA THR A 183 -3.41 -15.38 -18.04
C THR A 183 -4.07 -16.02 -16.82
N CYS A 184 -3.44 -15.91 -15.65
CA CYS A 184 -3.98 -16.46 -14.41
C CYS A 184 -4.75 -15.40 -13.60
N ARG A 185 -6.01 -15.66 -13.29
CA ARG A 185 -6.87 -14.77 -12.49
C ARG A 185 -6.47 -14.66 -11.01
N LEU A 186 -5.63 -15.58 -10.53
CA LEU A 186 -5.17 -15.63 -9.14
C LEU A 186 -3.95 -14.72 -8.86
N ARG A 187 -3.40 -14.05 -9.88
CA ARG A 187 -2.21 -13.22 -9.73
C ARG A 187 -2.50 -11.89 -9.05
N TYR A 188 -1.64 -11.47 -8.13
CA TYR A 188 -1.75 -10.18 -7.43
C TYR A 188 -2.00 -8.95 -8.34
N ASP A 189 -1.50 -8.98 -9.59
CA ASP A 189 -1.60 -7.93 -10.61
C ASP A 189 -2.82 -8.07 -11.56
N HIS A 190 -3.67 -9.08 -11.36
CA HIS A 190 -4.92 -9.25 -12.12
C HIS A 190 -6.12 -8.52 -11.51
N TRP A 191 -5.95 -7.90 -10.34
CA TRP A 191 -7.02 -7.13 -9.73
C TRP A 191 -7.36 -5.91 -10.59
N VAL A 192 -8.62 -5.78 -11.00
CA VAL A 192 -9.13 -4.60 -11.69
C VAL A 192 -10.04 -3.86 -10.71
N PRO A 193 -9.70 -2.62 -10.32
CA PRO A 193 -10.57 -1.86 -9.44
C PRO A 193 -11.91 -1.57 -10.14
N THR A 194 -12.99 -1.70 -9.39
CA THR A 194 -14.32 -1.30 -9.87
C THR A 194 -14.35 0.19 -10.20
N VAL A 195 -15.10 0.54 -11.26
CA VAL A 195 -15.25 1.90 -11.79
C VAL A 195 -15.56 2.88 -10.65
N GLY A 196 -14.77 3.94 -10.53
CA GLY A 196 -14.87 4.96 -9.46
C GLY A 196 -13.63 5.06 -8.56
N ILE A 197 -12.73 4.07 -8.59
CA ILE A 197 -11.46 4.13 -7.86
C ILE A 197 -10.24 4.46 -8.76
N ALA A 198 -10.44 4.47 -10.08
CA ALA A 198 -9.41 4.81 -11.07
C ALA A 198 -8.88 6.26 -10.96
N ASP A 199 -9.57 7.13 -10.22
CA ASP A 199 -9.17 8.52 -9.98
C ASP A 199 -8.22 8.72 -8.79
N ILE A 200 -7.66 7.65 -8.19
CA ILE A 200 -6.56 7.78 -7.21
C ILE A 200 -5.22 8.09 -7.91
N ASN A 201 -5.25 8.65 -9.11
CA ASN A 201 -4.04 9.21 -9.70
C ASN A 201 -3.63 10.44 -8.85
N THR A 202 -2.69 10.22 -7.93
CA THR A 202 -2.23 11.14 -6.88
C THR A 202 -1.66 12.45 -7.44
N LYS A 203 -1.35 12.46 -8.75
CA LYS A 203 -0.77 13.60 -9.47
C LYS A 203 -1.68 14.83 -9.55
N TYR A 204 -3.01 14.69 -9.51
CA TYR A 204 -3.93 15.76 -9.93
C TYR A 204 -4.63 16.55 -8.82
N ASN A 205 -4.37 16.29 -7.55
CA ASN A 205 -5.00 17.03 -6.45
C ASN A 205 -4.08 17.19 -5.24
N ARG A 206 -2.86 17.70 -5.48
CA ARG A 206 -2.06 18.28 -4.41
C ARG A 206 -2.84 19.48 -3.90
N VAL A 207 -3.28 19.47 -2.64
CA VAL A 207 -3.68 20.72 -2.00
C VAL A 207 -2.46 21.62 -2.14
N PRO A 208 -2.58 22.86 -2.66
CA PRO A 208 -1.48 23.81 -2.63
C PRO A 208 -1.28 24.19 -1.16
N GLN A 209 -0.69 23.30 -0.37
CA GLN A 209 -0.06 23.67 0.87
C GLN A 209 1.03 24.64 0.48
N LYS A 210 0.97 25.87 1.02
CA LYS A 210 2.10 26.80 0.98
C LYS A 210 3.31 25.99 1.42
N PHE A 211 4.22 25.75 0.47
CA PHE A 211 5.42 24.96 0.69
C PHE A 211 6.23 25.67 1.76
N ASN A 212 6.12 25.20 3.01
CA ASN A 212 7.01 25.61 4.07
C ASN A 212 7.97 24.43 4.30
N PRO A 213 9.21 24.52 3.78
CA PRO A 213 10.16 23.43 3.82
C PRO A 213 10.50 23.01 5.25
N GLU A 214 10.48 23.90 6.24
CA GLU A 214 10.81 23.55 7.63
C GLU A 214 9.72 22.69 8.29
N THR A 215 8.44 23.01 8.05
CA THR A 215 7.31 22.21 8.53
C THR A 215 7.17 20.90 7.76
N GLN A 216 7.53 20.90 6.47
CA GLN A 216 7.57 19.67 5.67
C GLN A 216 8.67 18.74 6.15
N ILE A 217 9.90 19.21 6.35
CA ILE A 217 11.01 18.40 6.86
C ILE A 217 10.66 17.74 8.21
N LYS A 218 9.99 18.46 9.12
CA LYS A 218 9.52 17.88 10.40
C LYS A 218 8.36 16.89 10.22
N ALA A 219 7.40 17.17 9.34
CA ALA A 219 6.32 16.22 9.03
C ALA A 219 6.82 14.97 8.28
N HIS A 220 7.89 15.08 7.48
CA HIS A 220 8.55 14.00 6.74
C HIS A 220 9.40 13.09 7.62
N ALA A 221 9.76 13.53 8.84
CA ALA A 221 10.63 12.79 9.74
C ALA A 221 9.88 11.83 10.69
N ARG A 222 8.56 11.66 10.56
CA ARG A 222 7.78 10.85 11.51
C ARG A 222 7.89 9.35 11.20
N PRO A 223 8.62 8.56 11.99
CA PRO A 223 8.80 7.14 11.73
C PRO A 223 7.48 6.37 11.86
N ILE A 224 7.29 5.34 11.04
CA ILE A 224 6.06 4.50 11.05
C ILE A 224 6.23 3.23 11.86
N PHE A 225 7.47 2.84 12.13
CA PHE A 225 7.82 1.78 13.07
C PHE A 225 8.56 2.38 14.25
N ARG A 226 8.72 1.62 15.33
CA ARG A 226 9.38 2.11 16.54
C ARG A 226 10.89 1.90 16.43
N SER A 227 11.30 0.73 15.93
CA SER A 227 12.69 0.29 15.95
C SER A 227 13.31 0.14 14.56
N VAL A 228 12.52 0.19 13.49
CA VAL A 228 13.00 0.03 12.10
C VAL A 228 12.66 1.23 11.21
N LEU A 229 13.44 1.37 10.14
CA LEU A 229 13.15 2.34 9.09
C LEU A 229 11.97 1.89 8.23
N THR A 230 11.17 2.84 7.75
CA THR A 230 10.13 2.54 6.77
C THR A 230 10.78 2.04 5.47
N PRO A 231 10.31 0.94 4.87
CA PRO A 231 10.78 0.48 3.57
C PRO A 231 10.65 1.53 2.47
N ILE A 232 11.62 1.56 1.55
CA ILE A 232 11.66 2.50 0.44
C ILE A 232 10.81 1.92 -0.72
N PRO A 233 9.85 2.67 -1.28
CA PRO A 233 8.92 2.15 -2.29
C PRO A 233 9.63 1.57 -3.53
N GLU A 234 10.67 2.23 -4.01
CA GLU A 234 11.40 1.86 -5.23
C GLU A 234 12.05 0.48 -5.11
N ALA A 235 12.51 0.11 -3.91
CA ALA A 235 13.17 -1.17 -3.70
C ALA A 235 12.22 -2.35 -3.87
N PHE A 236 10.97 -2.22 -3.39
CA PHE A 236 9.97 -3.27 -3.57
C PHE A 236 9.55 -3.43 -5.03
N ILE A 237 9.34 -2.31 -5.75
CA ILE A 237 9.03 -2.37 -7.19
C ILE A 237 10.20 -2.94 -8.00
N HIS A 238 11.43 -2.54 -7.65
CA HIS A 238 12.61 -3.11 -8.27
C HIS A 238 12.67 -4.63 -8.03
N TRP A 239 12.39 -5.10 -6.80
CA TRP A 239 12.26 -6.52 -6.49
C TRP A 239 11.16 -7.21 -7.32
N LEU A 240 9.97 -6.60 -7.49
CA LEU A 240 8.90 -7.18 -8.31
C LEU A 240 9.31 -7.39 -9.77
N ARG A 241 10.11 -6.45 -10.30
CA ARG A 241 10.62 -6.46 -11.67
C ARG A 241 11.82 -7.38 -11.87
N ARG A 242 12.57 -7.70 -10.81
CA ARG A 242 13.70 -8.62 -10.91
C ARG A 242 13.24 -10.03 -11.32
N PRO A 243 13.92 -10.67 -12.29
CA PRO A 243 13.73 -12.09 -12.54
C PRO A 243 14.05 -12.90 -11.27
N ILE A 244 13.28 -13.95 -10.99
CA ILE A 244 13.59 -14.83 -9.86
C ILE A 244 14.75 -15.74 -10.31
N HIS A 245 15.98 -15.35 -9.97
CA HIS A 245 17.23 -15.99 -10.45
C HIS A 245 17.51 -17.39 -9.88
N LEU A 246 16.59 -17.96 -9.12
CA LEU A 246 16.80 -19.23 -8.41
C LEU A 246 16.57 -20.47 -9.28
N LEU A 247 15.97 -20.28 -10.47
CA LEU A 247 15.76 -21.35 -11.43
C LEU A 247 16.52 -21.03 -12.73
N PRO A 248 17.16 -22.03 -13.36
CA PRO A 248 17.90 -21.83 -14.61
C PRO A 248 17.01 -21.27 -15.74
N ALA A 249 15.69 -21.45 -15.65
CA ALA A 249 14.71 -20.72 -16.44
C ALA A 249 13.49 -20.35 -15.57
N LEU A 250 13.24 -19.06 -15.39
CA LEU A 250 11.98 -18.57 -14.81
C LEU A 250 10.83 -18.90 -15.77
N PRO A 251 9.70 -19.46 -15.30
CA PRO A 251 8.53 -19.58 -16.16
C PRO A 251 8.17 -18.20 -16.70
N PRO A 252 8.03 -17.99 -18.02
CA PRO A 252 7.71 -16.67 -18.59
C PRO A 252 6.39 -16.11 -18.03
N GLN A 253 5.51 -16.99 -17.57
CA GLN A 253 4.30 -16.66 -16.85
C GLN A 253 4.57 -15.88 -15.55
N MET A 254 5.74 -15.97 -14.94
CA MET A 254 6.08 -15.24 -13.70
C MET A 254 6.62 -13.83 -13.96
N GLN A 255 6.75 -13.41 -15.22
CA GLN A 255 7.17 -12.05 -15.53
C GLN A 255 6.17 -11.04 -14.97
N HIS A 256 6.69 -10.07 -14.22
CA HIS A 256 5.89 -8.96 -13.70
C HIS A 256 5.42 -8.06 -14.85
N ARG A 257 4.17 -7.63 -14.77
CA ARG A 257 3.55 -6.75 -15.76
C ARG A 257 3.40 -5.37 -15.13
N PRO A 258 4.04 -4.33 -15.69
CA PRO A 258 3.81 -2.97 -15.25
C PRO A 258 2.33 -2.65 -15.27
N SER A 259 1.85 -2.06 -14.18
CA SER A 259 0.42 -1.80 -13.97
C SER A 259 0.22 -0.51 -13.19
N PHE A 260 -1.02 0.01 -13.14
CA PHE A 260 -1.34 1.19 -12.34
C PHE A 260 -1.05 0.98 -10.84
N GLN A 261 -1.15 -0.27 -10.39
CA GLN A 261 -0.81 -0.68 -9.04
C GLN A 261 0.65 -0.38 -8.68
N ASP A 262 1.57 -0.45 -9.65
CA ASP A 262 2.97 -0.08 -9.45
C ASP A 262 3.09 1.39 -9.04
N GLU A 263 2.41 2.29 -9.76
CA GLU A 263 2.42 3.73 -9.47
C GLU A 263 1.88 4.02 -8.08
N PHE A 264 0.81 3.30 -7.70
CA PHE A 264 0.22 3.44 -6.37
C PHE A 264 1.19 2.99 -5.26
N LEU A 265 1.86 1.84 -5.43
CA LEU A 265 2.91 1.38 -4.51
C LEU A 265 4.11 2.35 -4.47
N LEU A 266 4.43 3.03 -5.57
CA LEU A 266 5.51 4.02 -5.65
C LEU A 266 5.18 5.37 -4.98
N THR A 267 3.93 5.64 -4.62
CA THR A 267 3.53 6.92 -4.01
C THR A 267 4.43 7.22 -2.81
N SER A 268 5.20 8.30 -2.84
CA SER A 268 6.18 8.62 -1.79
C SER A 268 5.51 8.96 -0.44
N GLU A 269 6.24 8.82 0.67
CA GLU A 269 5.72 9.25 1.98
C GLU A 269 5.35 10.74 2.00
N VAL A 270 6.18 11.56 1.35
CA VAL A 270 5.96 13.00 1.18
C VAL A 270 4.61 13.25 0.52
N GLU A 271 4.33 12.54 -0.57
CA GLU A 271 3.06 12.67 -1.28
C GLU A 271 1.89 12.26 -0.41
N ILE A 272 1.98 11.13 0.30
CA ILE A 272 0.91 10.64 1.18
C ILE A 272 0.62 11.64 2.30
N ARG A 273 1.65 12.22 2.92
CA ARG A 273 1.50 13.23 3.98
C ARG A 273 0.90 14.55 3.49
N CYS A 274 0.95 14.83 2.19
CA CYS A 274 0.32 16.00 1.57
C CYS A 274 -1.08 15.73 1.00
N LEU A 275 -1.59 14.50 1.10
CA LEU A 275 -2.95 14.19 0.63
C LEU A 275 -4.02 14.81 1.53
N SER A 276 -5.12 15.25 0.90
CA SER A 276 -6.32 15.66 1.63
C SER A 276 -6.98 14.47 2.32
N TRP A 277 -7.77 14.75 3.36
CA TRP A 277 -8.53 13.74 4.10
C TRP A 277 -9.26 12.74 3.18
N ARG A 278 -10.03 13.28 2.23
CA ARG A 278 -10.81 12.47 1.28
C ARG A 278 -9.93 11.53 0.45
N ARG A 279 -8.75 12.00 0.03
CA ARG A 279 -7.82 11.19 -0.78
C ARG A 279 -7.12 10.12 0.06
N LEU A 280 -6.78 10.44 1.31
CA LEU A 280 -6.26 9.45 2.27
C LEU A 280 -7.27 8.33 2.52
N LEU A 281 -8.54 8.67 2.73
CA LEU A 281 -9.61 7.71 2.93
C LEU A 281 -9.79 6.83 1.68
N GLN A 282 -9.89 7.43 0.49
CA GLN A 282 -10.01 6.70 -0.77
C GLN A 282 -8.81 5.79 -1.03
N GLY A 283 -7.59 6.28 -0.83
CA GLY A 283 -6.35 5.50 -0.96
C GLY A 283 -6.30 4.33 0.00
N SER A 284 -6.70 4.53 1.25
CA SER A 284 -6.72 3.47 2.27
C SER A 284 -7.77 2.40 1.94
N ILE A 285 -8.98 2.80 1.51
CA ILE A 285 -10.00 1.86 1.06
C ILE A 285 -9.51 1.05 -0.15
N TYR A 286 -8.88 1.69 -1.12
CA TYR A 286 -8.33 1.01 -2.29
C TYR A 286 -7.25 0.00 -1.90
N ALA A 287 -6.30 0.40 -1.06
CA ALA A 287 -5.24 -0.47 -0.58
C ALA A 287 -5.79 -1.69 0.19
N LEU A 288 -6.80 -1.48 1.05
CA LEU A 288 -7.47 -2.56 1.78
C LEU A 288 -8.25 -3.51 0.88
N ARG A 289 -9.00 -2.98 -0.10
CA ARG A 289 -9.70 -3.79 -1.12
C ARG A 289 -8.73 -4.64 -1.93
N TRP A 290 -7.59 -4.07 -2.31
CA TRP A 290 -6.56 -4.79 -3.03
C TRP A 290 -5.93 -5.89 -2.17
N PHE A 291 -5.55 -5.55 -0.94
CA PHE A 291 -5.04 -6.52 0.03
C PHE A 291 -6.01 -7.69 0.21
N TRP A 292 -7.28 -7.39 0.46
CA TRP A 292 -8.34 -8.38 0.62
C TRP A 292 -8.50 -9.28 -0.61
N TRP A 293 -8.43 -8.69 -1.80
CA TRP A 293 -8.49 -9.46 -3.03
C TRP A 293 -7.29 -10.41 -3.16
N ILE A 294 -6.07 -9.94 -2.89
CA ILE A 294 -4.84 -10.75 -2.94
C ILE A 294 -4.93 -11.90 -1.93
N THR A 295 -5.35 -11.65 -0.69
CA THR A 295 -5.45 -12.69 0.34
C THR A 295 -6.49 -13.75 -0.03
N ARG A 296 -7.61 -13.37 -0.66
CA ARG A 296 -8.58 -14.34 -1.21
C ARG A 296 -8.00 -15.20 -2.32
N GLN A 297 -7.26 -14.62 -3.28
CA GLN A 297 -6.60 -15.43 -4.32
C GLN A 297 -5.52 -16.34 -3.73
N THR A 298 -4.78 -15.86 -2.73
CA THR A 298 -3.76 -16.61 -2.00
C THR A 298 -4.39 -17.78 -1.25
N LYS A 299 -5.55 -17.59 -0.60
CA LYS A 299 -6.33 -18.68 0.02
C LYS A 299 -6.73 -19.76 -0.99
N LYS A 300 -7.17 -19.37 -2.20
CA LYS A 300 -7.44 -20.32 -3.30
C LYS A 300 -6.18 -21.06 -3.74
N LEU A 301 -5.06 -20.37 -3.93
CA LEU A 301 -3.78 -20.97 -4.29
C LEU A 301 -3.32 -21.99 -3.24
N LYS A 302 -3.46 -21.69 -1.94
CA LYS A 302 -3.20 -22.65 -0.85
C LYS A 302 -4.09 -23.89 -0.96
N ALA A 303 -5.38 -23.72 -1.23
CA ALA A 303 -6.30 -24.84 -1.43
C ALA A 303 -5.96 -25.69 -2.67
N TYR A 304 -5.52 -25.07 -3.76
CA TYR A 304 -5.00 -25.80 -4.92
C TYR A 304 -3.70 -26.54 -4.60
N LYS A 305 -2.77 -25.90 -3.89
CA LYS A 305 -1.51 -26.52 -3.43
C LYS A 305 -1.76 -27.80 -2.63
N GLN A 306 -2.73 -27.77 -1.71
CA GLN A 306 -3.15 -28.94 -0.92
C GLN A 306 -3.70 -30.10 -1.77
N ARG A 307 -4.14 -29.82 -3.00
CA ARG A 307 -4.65 -30.80 -3.96
C ARG A 307 -3.68 -31.00 -5.13
N GLU A 308 -2.39 -30.72 -4.91
CA GLU A 308 -1.33 -30.88 -5.92
C GLU A 308 -1.62 -30.09 -7.21
N TRP A 309 -2.21 -28.90 -7.06
CA TRP A 309 -2.58 -28.00 -8.15
C TRP A 309 -3.69 -28.52 -9.09
N ASN A 310 -4.38 -29.61 -8.73
CA ASN A 310 -5.45 -30.17 -9.54
C ASN A 310 -6.64 -29.20 -9.67
N GLY A 311 -7.09 -28.97 -10.91
CA GLY A 311 -8.26 -28.14 -11.24
C GLY A 311 -7.97 -26.64 -11.31
N VAL A 312 -6.71 -26.23 -11.22
CA VAL A 312 -6.28 -24.83 -11.31
C VAL A 312 -6.49 -24.25 -12.72
N GLU A 313 -6.63 -25.10 -13.73
CA GLU A 313 -6.89 -24.75 -15.13
C GLU A 313 -8.14 -23.86 -15.30
N ARG A 314 -9.10 -23.98 -14.37
CA ARG A 314 -10.34 -23.18 -14.36
C ARG A 314 -10.10 -21.69 -14.17
N GLU A 315 -8.93 -21.30 -13.66
CA GLU A 315 -8.55 -19.93 -13.35
C GLU A 315 -7.86 -19.21 -14.52
N PHE A 316 -7.79 -19.86 -15.69
CA PHE A 316 -7.11 -19.37 -16.91
C PHE A 316 -8.05 -19.01 -18.06
N LYS A 317 -9.34 -18.81 -17.76
CA LYS A 317 -10.38 -18.47 -18.74
C LYS A 317 -10.29 -17.06 -19.28
#